data_AF-A0A353A203-F1
#
_entry.id   AF-A0A353A203-F1
#
_cell.length_a   1.000
_cell.length_b   1.000
_cell.length_c   1.000
_cell.angle_alpha   90.00
_cell.angle_beta   90.00
_cell.angle_gamma   90.00
#
_symmetry.space_group_name_H-M   'P 1'
#
loop_
_entity.id
_entity.type
_entity.pdbx_description
1 polymer ?
#
loop_
_entity_poly.entity_id
_entity_poly.type
_entity_poly.pdbx_seq_one_letter_code
_entity_poly.pdbx_strand_id
1 'polypeptide(L)'
;MDKEVSNKRGLLSLSPLLVFLLAYFALSLLAGDFYAVPITVAFLIACGFSLLTMPGLAVGKRFQVLVEGAGRPGLMTMIWIFILAGAFASTAKQAGAIDSTVSMAVRVLPSGMILCGVFLAACFISLSVGTSVGTIAALTPIAGGMAQQAGYGLPLMVAIVVGGAF
;
A
#
# COMPACT_ATOMS: atom_id res chain seq x y z
N MET A 1 21.63 -27.06 -1.46
CA MET A 1 20.93 -28.11 -0.70
C MET A 1 19.53 -27.62 -0.41
N ASP A 2 18.66 -27.79 -1.40
CA ASP A 2 17.23 -27.50 -1.30
C ASP A 2 16.61 -28.52 -0.36
N LYS A 3 16.40 -28.11 0.90
CA LYS A 3 15.62 -28.90 1.85
C LYS A 3 14.18 -28.76 1.43
N GLU A 4 13.59 -29.85 0.94
CA GLU A 4 12.16 -29.93 0.67
C GLU A 4 11.37 -29.35 1.85
N VAL A 5 10.61 -28.28 1.57
CA VAL A 5 9.72 -27.67 2.54
C VAL A 5 8.58 -28.65 2.77
N SER A 6 8.71 -29.48 3.81
CA SER A 6 7.62 -30.33 4.28
C SER A 6 6.34 -29.50 4.43
N ASN A 7 5.22 -29.97 3.87
CA ASN A 7 3.95 -29.23 3.78
C ASN A 7 3.50 -28.64 5.14
N LYS A 8 3.81 -29.33 6.25
CA LYS A 8 3.54 -28.84 7.62
C LYS A 8 4.36 -27.61 8.02
N ARG A 9 5.59 -27.45 7.53
CA ARG A 9 6.44 -26.27 7.76
C ARG A 9 6.02 -25.09 6.88
N GLY A 10 5.57 -25.35 5.66
CA GLY A 10 5.02 -24.31 4.77
C GLY A 10 3.78 -23.61 5.37
N LEU A 11 2.85 -24.40 5.93
CA LEU A 11 1.70 -23.88 6.68
C LEU A 11 2.12 -23.06 7.92
N LEU A 12 3.16 -23.49 8.65
CA LEU A 12 3.68 -22.72 9.79
C LEU A 12 4.32 -21.40 9.36
N SER A 13 4.97 -21.33 8.20
CA SER A 13 5.56 -20.09 7.68
C SER A 13 4.52 -19.04 7.27
N LEU A 14 3.31 -19.47 6.90
CA LEU A 14 2.16 -18.59 6.60
C LEU A 14 1.39 -18.16 7.86
N SER A 15 1.62 -18.79 9.00
CA SER A 15 0.86 -18.52 10.22
C SER A 15 0.92 -17.06 10.70
N PRO A 16 2.02 -16.29 10.58
CA PRO A 16 2.01 -14.88 10.96
C PRO A 16 1.10 -14.03 10.06
N LEU A 17 1.02 -14.36 8.77
CA LEU A 17 0.11 -13.69 7.83
C LEU A 17 -1.35 -13.98 8.18
N LEU A 18 -1.65 -15.22 8.59
CA LEU A 18 -2.99 -15.60 9.00
C LEU A 18 -3.39 -14.93 10.32
N VAL A 19 -2.46 -14.83 11.28
CA VAL A 19 -2.65 -14.06 12.52
C VAL A 19 -2.88 -12.58 12.23
N PHE A 20 -2.13 -11.98 11.30
CA PHE A 20 -2.37 -10.61 10.86
C PHE A 20 -3.82 -10.42 10.38
N LEU A 21 -4.29 -11.29 9.47
CA LEU A 21 -5.63 -11.19 8.89
C LEU A 21 -6.73 -11.37 9.95
N LEU A 22 -6.60 -12.40 10.79
CA LEU A 22 -7.59 -12.68 11.85
C LEU A 22 -7.59 -11.61 12.93
N ALA A 23 -6.42 -11.13 13.34
CA ALA A 23 -6.31 -10.07 14.34
C ALA A 23 -6.94 -8.78 13.81
N TYR A 24 -6.64 -8.39 12.57
CA TYR A 24 -7.27 -7.22 11.94
C TYR A 24 -8.79 -7.37 11.89
N PHE A 25 -9.30 -8.49 11.37
CA PHE A 25 -10.73 -8.73 11.25
C PHE A 25 -11.44 -8.76 12.61
N ALA A 26 -10.88 -9.45 13.61
CA ALA A 26 -11.46 -9.53 14.95
C ALA A 26 -11.45 -8.18 15.67
N LEU A 27 -10.35 -7.43 15.59
CA LEU A 27 -10.27 -6.08 16.16
C LEU A 27 -11.28 -5.15 15.50
N SER A 28 -11.43 -5.21 14.18
CA SER A 28 -12.40 -4.38 13.44
C SER A 28 -13.85 -4.73 13.79
N LEU A 29 -14.19 -6.00 13.98
CA LEU A 29 -15.52 -6.42 14.42
C LEU A 29 -15.83 -5.94 15.85
N LEU A 30 -14.86 -6.05 16.76
CA LEU A 30 -15.01 -5.60 18.15
C LEU A 30 -15.14 -4.07 18.24
N ALA A 31 -14.41 -3.34 17.39
CA ALA A 31 -14.50 -1.89 17.31
C ALA A 31 -15.78 -1.40 16.62
N GLY A 32 -16.49 -2.27 15.90
CA GLY A 32 -17.67 -1.92 15.10
C GLY A 32 -17.37 -1.05 13.87
N ASP A 33 -16.10 -0.76 13.60
CA ASP A 33 -15.64 0.07 12.50
C ASP A 33 -14.28 -0.41 11.97
N PHE A 34 -14.24 -0.79 10.70
CA PHE A 34 -13.03 -1.23 10.01
C PHE A 34 -12.02 -0.10 9.79
N TYR A 35 -12.46 1.16 9.81
CA TYR A 35 -11.60 2.33 9.65
C TYR A 35 -10.95 2.79 10.97
N ALA A 36 -11.54 2.44 12.10
CA ALA A 36 -11.03 2.84 13.41
C ALA A 36 -9.78 2.06 13.84
N VAL A 37 -9.58 0.84 13.32
CA VAL A 37 -8.47 -0.04 13.71
C VAL A 37 -7.27 0.19 12.80
N PRO A 38 -6.14 0.73 13.32
CA PRO A 38 -4.95 0.92 12.51
C PRO A 38 -4.34 -0.44 12.12
N ILE A 39 -4.10 -0.62 10.82
CA ILE A 39 -3.48 -1.84 10.27
C ILE A 39 -2.10 -2.11 10.93
N THR A 40 -1.40 -1.06 11.35
CA THR A 40 -0.12 -1.15 12.07
C THR A 40 -0.23 -1.94 13.38
N VAL A 41 -1.36 -1.85 14.09
CA VAL A 41 -1.57 -2.60 15.34
C VAL A 41 -1.67 -4.09 15.05
N ALA A 42 -2.48 -4.48 14.07
CA ALA A 42 -2.59 -5.88 13.64
C ALA A 42 -1.24 -6.43 13.13
N PHE A 43 -0.48 -5.60 12.40
CA PHE A 43 0.86 -5.95 11.93
C PHE A 43 1.84 -6.17 13.09
N LEU A 44 1.82 -5.33 14.12
CA LEU A 44 2.67 -5.51 15.31
C LEU A 44 2.36 -6.82 16.05
N ILE A 45 1.07 -7.18 16.18
CA ILE A 45 0.65 -8.46 16.78
C ILE A 45 1.21 -9.63 15.96
N ALA A 46 1.12 -9.55 14.63
CA ALA A 46 1.66 -10.56 13.74
C ALA A 46 3.20 -10.65 13.80
N CYS A 47 3.91 -9.52 13.92
CA CYS A 47 5.35 -9.52 14.14
C CYS A 47 5.73 -10.18 15.47
N GLY A 48 5.01 -9.86 16.56
CA GLY A 48 5.18 -10.51 17.85
C GLY A 48 4.96 -12.02 17.77
N PHE A 49 3.90 -12.44 17.07
CA PHE A 49 3.61 -13.86 16.83
C PHE A 49 4.68 -14.55 15.95
N SER A 50 5.20 -13.86 14.94
CA SER A 50 6.28 -14.36 14.08
C SER A 50 7.53 -14.74 14.89
N LEU A 51 7.86 -13.94 15.92
CA LEU A 51 8.96 -14.25 16.84
C LEU A 51 8.70 -15.53 17.67
N LEU A 52 7.44 -15.90 17.91
CA LEU A 52 7.09 -17.14 18.62
C LEU A 52 7.15 -18.37 17.71
N THR A 53 6.99 -18.17 16.40
CA THR A 53 6.90 -19.23 15.38
C THR A 53 8.27 -19.86 15.04
N MET A 54 9.37 -19.29 15.55
CA MET A 54 10.74 -19.77 15.35
C MET A 54 11.29 -20.45 16.62
N PRO A 55 10.84 -21.67 16.97
CA PRO A 55 11.32 -22.36 18.17
C PRO A 55 12.82 -22.69 18.06
N GLY A 56 13.54 -22.60 19.18
CA GLY A 56 14.97 -22.97 19.28
C GLY A 56 16.00 -21.86 19.02
N LEU A 57 15.58 -20.67 18.57
CA LEU A 57 16.47 -19.50 18.43
C LEU A 57 16.38 -18.58 19.64
N ALA A 58 17.49 -17.94 20.02
CA ALA A 58 17.49 -16.85 21.00
C ALA A 58 16.73 -15.62 20.44
N VAL A 59 16.05 -14.86 21.30
CA VAL A 59 15.20 -13.72 20.91
C VAL A 59 15.92 -12.73 19.99
N GLY A 60 17.19 -12.41 20.30
CA GLY A 60 18.00 -11.52 19.46
C GLY A 60 18.21 -12.04 18.02
N LYS A 61 18.42 -13.35 17.84
CA LYS A 61 18.53 -13.96 16.51
C LYS A 61 17.19 -13.97 15.78
N ARG A 62 16.07 -14.20 16.49
CA ARG A 62 14.73 -14.14 15.88
C ARG A 62 14.42 -12.74 15.35
N PHE A 63 14.80 -11.71 16.12
CA PHE A 63 14.64 -10.33 15.71
C PHE A 63 15.52 -9.99 14.49
N GLN A 64 16.78 -10.45 14.46
CA GLN A 64 17.64 -10.28 13.28
C GLN A 64 17.01 -10.86 12.01
N VAL A 65 16.47 -12.08 12.07
CA VAL A 65 15.79 -12.70 10.91
C VAL A 65 14.58 -11.87 10.45
N LEU A 66 13.80 -11.33 11.39
CA LEU A 66 12.66 -10.46 11.08
C LEU A 66 13.10 -9.17 10.39
N VAL A 67 14.13 -8.50 10.92
CA VAL A 67 14.66 -7.25 10.36
C VAL A 67 15.32 -7.48 9.00
N GLU A 68 16.06 -8.57 8.83
CA GLU A 68 16.69 -8.92 7.55
C GLU A 68 15.64 -9.24 6.47
N GLY A 69 14.54 -9.92 6.84
CA GLY A 69 13.39 -10.12 5.97
C GLY A 69 12.71 -8.82 5.55
N ALA A 70 12.53 -7.88 6.50
CA ALA A 70 11.97 -6.55 6.21
C ALA A 70 12.93 -5.66 5.40
N GLY A 71 14.24 -5.86 5.55
CA GLY A 71 15.32 -5.12 4.91
C GLY A 71 15.61 -5.51 3.46
N ARG A 72 14.81 -6.40 2.86
CA ARG A 72 15.03 -6.84 1.48
C ARG A 72 15.02 -5.65 0.50
N PRO A 73 15.98 -5.58 -0.45
CA PRO A 73 16.12 -4.43 -1.35
C PRO A 73 14.82 -3.98 -2.02
N GLY A 74 14.01 -4.92 -2.52
CA GLY A 74 12.73 -4.59 -3.16
C GLY A 74 11.74 -3.88 -2.22
N LEU A 75 11.64 -4.30 -0.95
CA LEU A 75 10.80 -3.64 0.05
C LEU A 75 11.36 -2.26 0.41
N MET A 76 12.67 -2.15 0.58
CA MET A 76 13.32 -0.88 0.88
C MET A 76 13.16 0.13 -0.25
N THR A 77 13.27 -0.29 -1.51
CA THR A 77 12.97 0.56 -2.68
C THR A 77 11.53 1.06 -2.65
N MET A 78 10.57 0.19 -2.34
CA MET A 78 9.17 0.61 -2.21
C MET A 78 8.98 1.65 -1.10
N ILE A 79 9.57 1.43 0.08
CA ILE A 79 9.50 2.39 1.19
C ILE A 79 10.00 3.77 0.74
N TRP A 80 11.14 3.84 0.05
CA TRP A 80 11.67 5.10 -0.47
C TRP A 80 10.73 5.75 -1.49
N ILE A 81 10.16 4.98 -2.42
CA ILE A 81 9.20 5.48 -3.39
C ILE A 81 7.97 6.08 -2.69
N PHE A 82 7.41 5.38 -1.69
CA PHE A 82 6.25 5.87 -0.93
C PHE A 82 6.56 7.16 -0.17
N ILE A 83 7.72 7.23 0.51
CA ILE A 83 8.12 8.43 1.25
C ILE A 83 8.29 9.62 0.31
N LEU A 84 9.01 9.44 -0.80
CA LEU A 84 9.27 10.49 -1.78
C LEU A 84 7.99 10.93 -2.51
N ALA A 85 7.13 9.99 -2.90
CA ALA A 85 5.85 10.28 -3.52
C ALA A 85 4.92 11.08 -2.60
N GLY A 86 4.85 10.69 -1.32
CA GLY A 86 4.08 11.41 -0.30
C GLY A 86 4.60 12.83 -0.09
N ALA A 87 5.92 13.00 0.02
CA ALA A 87 6.55 14.32 0.13
C ALA A 87 6.30 15.19 -1.11
N PHE A 88 6.46 14.62 -2.31
CA PHE A 88 6.18 15.30 -3.57
C PHE A 88 4.72 15.76 -3.66
N ALA A 89 3.76 14.88 -3.36
CA ALA A 89 2.35 15.21 -3.42
C ALA A 89 1.95 16.30 -2.41
N SER A 90 2.49 16.25 -1.19
CA SER A 90 2.28 17.30 -0.19
C SER A 90 2.82 18.65 -0.68
N THR A 91 4.01 18.64 -1.27
CA THR A 91 4.66 19.86 -1.78
C THR A 91 3.90 20.42 -3.00
N ALA A 92 3.50 19.55 -3.93
CA ALA A 92 2.72 19.92 -5.11
C ALA A 92 1.33 20.48 -4.75
N LYS A 93 0.70 19.95 -3.69
CA LYS A 93 -0.54 20.50 -3.12
C LYS A 93 -0.31 21.91 -2.56
N GLN A 94 0.73 22.10 -1.76
CA GLN A 94 1.06 23.41 -1.18
C GLN A 94 1.44 24.44 -2.24
N ALA A 95 2.08 24.02 -3.33
CA ALA A 95 2.41 24.88 -4.47
C ALA A 95 1.19 25.27 -5.33
N GLY A 96 0.00 24.71 -5.09
CA GLY A 96 -1.20 24.93 -5.91
C GLY A 96 -1.13 24.28 -7.30
N ALA A 97 -0.11 23.46 -7.55
CA ALA A 97 0.08 22.78 -8.83
C ALA A 97 -1.01 21.73 -9.07
N ILE A 98 -1.42 21.01 -8.01
CA ILE A 98 -2.52 20.05 -8.08
C ILE A 98 -3.83 20.76 -8.43
N ASP A 99 -4.17 21.85 -7.73
CA ASP A 99 -5.43 22.56 -7.94
C ASP A 99 -5.54 23.19 -9.33
N SER A 100 -4.44 23.76 -9.81
CA SER A 100 -4.36 24.35 -11.15
C SER A 100 -4.51 23.29 -12.25
N THR A 101 -3.87 22.14 -12.08
CA THR A 101 -3.93 21.03 -13.04
C THR A 101 -5.32 20.40 -13.07
N VAL A 102 -5.96 20.23 -11.91
CA VAL A 102 -7.34 19.71 -11.83
C VAL A 102 -8.33 20.70 -12.46
N SER A 103 -8.21 21.97 -12.14
CA SER A 103 -9.07 23.02 -12.70
C SER A 103 -8.92 23.12 -14.22
N MET A 104 -7.71 22.94 -14.74
CA MET A 104 -7.45 22.83 -16.18
C MET A 104 -8.09 21.56 -16.76
N ALA A 105 -7.91 20.41 -16.11
CA ALA A 105 -8.46 19.13 -16.57
C ALA A 105 -9.99 19.15 -16.64
N VAL A 106 -10.68 19.73 -15.65
CA VAL A 106 -12.15 19.87 -15.66
C VAL A 106 -12.64 20.83 -16.75
N ARG A 107 -11.84 21.84 -17.12
CA ARG A 107 -12.17 22.77 -18.21
C ARG A 107 -11.96 22.16 -19.60
N VAL A 108 -10.97 21.27 -19.74
CA VAL A 108 -10.58 20.69 -21.03
C VAL A 108 -11.27 19.36 -21.29
N LEU A 109 -11.48 18.53 -20.26
CA LEU A 109 -12.11 17.21 -20.39
C LEU A 109 -13.59 17.26 -19.97
N PRO A 110 -14.49 16.60 -20.73
CA PRO A 110 -15.83 16.29 -20.25
C PRO A 110 -15.79 15.54 -18.92
N SER A 111 -16.72 15.84 -18.01
CA SER A 111 -16.80 15.22 -16.67
C SER A 111 -16.89 13.69 -16.67
N GLY A 112 -17.31 13.06 -17.78
CA GLY A 112 -17.27 11.59 -17.93
C GLY A 112 -15.88 11.03 -18.25
N MET A 113 -14.93 11.84 -18.73
CA MET A 113 -13.63 11.38 -19.23
C MET A 113 -12.49 11.50 -18.21
N ILE A 114 -12.68 12.23 -17.10
CA ILE A 114 -11.62 12.43 -16.08
C ILE A 114 -11.20 11.09 -15.47
N LEU A 115 -12.18 10.25 -15.11
CA LEU A 115 -11.94 8.91 -14.57
C LEU A 115 -11.16 8.05 -15.57
N CYS A 116 -11.52 8.10 -16.86
CA CYS A 116 -10.85 7.36 -17.92
C CYS A 116 -9.42 7.88 -18.16
N GLY A 117 -9.20 9.20 -18.09
CA GLY A 117 -7.88 9.80 -18.23
C GLY A 117 -6.93 9.42 -17.10
N VAL A 118 -7.41 9.40 -15.85
CA VAL A 118 -6.64 8.96 -14.69
C VAL A 118 -6.31 7.47 -14.78
N PHE A 119 -7.24 6.64 -15.25
CA PHE A 119 -7.00 5.23 -15.53
C PHE A 119 -5.87 5.04 -16.55
N LEU A 120 -5.97 5.69 -17.71
CA LEU A 120 -4.98 5.57 -18.78
C LEU A 120 -3.60 6.11 -18.36
N ALA A 121 -3.56 7.20 -17.59
CA ALA A 121 -2.32 7.72 -17.02
C ALA A 121 -1.68 6.70 -16.05
N ALA A 122 -2.50 6.05 -15.21
CA ALA A 122 -2.02 4.98 -14.33
C ALA A 122 -1.48 3.78 -15.12
N CYS A 123 -2.17 3.34 -16.18
CA CYS A 123 -1.68 2.28 -17.06
C CYS A 123 -0.35 2.64 -17.72
N PHE A 124 -0.26 3.84 -18.29
CA PHE A 124 0.95 4.29 -18.97
C PHE A 124 2.15 4.37 -18.03
N ILE A 125 1.96 4.92 -16.83
CA ILE A 125 3.00 5.01 -15.81
C ILE A 125 3.36 3.60 -15.31
N SER A 126 2.39 2.70 -15.11
CA SER A 126 2.68 1.33 -14.69
C SER A 126 3.50 0.56 -15.73
N LEU A 127 3.14 0.67 -17.01
CA LEU A 127 3.92 0.11 -18.12
C LEU A 127 5.34 0.69 -18.19
N SER A 128 5.48 1.99 -17.92
CA SER A 128 6.78 2.69 -18.01
C SER A 128 7.69 2.41 -16.82
N VAL A 129 7.13 2.42 -15.60
CA VAL A 129 7.85 2.18 -14.34
C VAL A 129 8.09 0.68 -14.12
N GLY A 130 7.22 -0.17 -14.67
CA GLY A 130 7.30 -1.62 -14.57
C GLY A 130 6.90 -2.19 -13.21
N THR A 131 6.28 -1.39 -12.33
CA THR A 131 5.81 -1.86 -11.01
C THR A 131 4.43 -1.31 -10.66
N SER A 132 3.51 -2.21 -10.26
CA SER A 132 2.14 -1.84 -9.89
C SER A 132 2.09 -1.06 -8.58
N VAL A 133 2.73 -1.55 -7.52
CA VAL A 133 2.73 -0.91 -6.20
C VAL A 133 3.44 0.46 -6.22
N GLY A 134 4.51 0.61 -6.99
CA GLY A 134 5.19 1.90 -7.16
C GLY A 134 4.32 2.94 -7.87
N THR A 135 3.53 2.50 -8.85
CA THR A 135 2.58 3.36 -9.55
C THR A 135 1.41 3.79 -8.65
N ILE A 136 0.87 2.86 -7.87
CA ILE A 136 -0.17 3.16 -6.85
C ILE A 136 0.38 4.16 -5.84
N ALA A 137 1.60 3.96 -5.34
CA ALA A 137 2.26 4.85 -4.39
C ALA A 137 2.38 6.29 -4.91
N ALA A 138 2.77 6.44 -6.17
CA ALA A 138 2.98 7.73 -6.81
C ALA A 138 1.67 8.47 -7.09
N LEU A 139 0.65 7.75 -7.59
CA LEU A 139 -0.58 8.36 -8.08
C LEU A 139 -1.68 8.51 -7.03
N THR A 140 -1.71 7.67 -6.00
CA THR A 140 -2.75 7.74 -4.95
C THR A 140 -2.82 9.09 -4.25
N PRO A 141 -1.70 9.72 -3.84
CA PRO A 141 -1.75 11.04 -3.21
C PRO A 141 -2.29 12.13 -4.15
N ILE A 142 -1.94 12.04 -5.45
CA ILE A 142 -2.41 12.97 -6.49
C ILE A 142 -3.91 12.78 -6.69
N ALA A 143 -4.35 11.54 -6.93
CA ALA A 143 -5.76 11.18 -7.06
C ALA A 143 -6.59 11.56 -5.84
N GLY A 144 -6.03 11.44 -4.63
CA GLY A 144 -6.67 11.91 -3.41
C GLY A 144 -6.91 13.42 -3.39
N GLY A 145 -5.93 14.21 -3.86
CA GLY A 145 -6.08 15.65 -4.06
C GLY A 145 -7.12 16.00 -5.14
N MET A 146 -7.15 15.22 -6.23
CA MET A 146 -8.11 15.40 -7.32
C MET A 146 -9.55 15.08 -6.89
N ALA A 147 -9.76 14.02 -6.11
CA ALA A 147 -11.09 13.61 -5.64
C ALA A 147 -11.79 14.73 -4.86
N GLN A 148 -11.04 15.42 -3.98
CA GLN A 148 -11.58 16.52 -3.17
C GLN A 148 -12.06 17.71 -4.02
N GLN A 149 -11.42 17.98 -5.15
CA GLN A 149 -11.71 19.15 -6.00
C GLN A 149 -12.69 18.87 -7.12
N ALA A 150 -12.60 17.68 -7.73
CA ALA A 150 -13.44 17.29 -8.86
C ALA A 150 -14.81 16.72 -8.42
N GLY A 151 -15.06 16.61 -7.11
CA GLY A 151 -16.34 16.16 -6.56
C GLY A 151 -16.57 14.64 -6.67
N TYR A 152 -15.52 13.86 -6.97
CA TYR A 152 -15.60 12.40 -6.98
C TYR A 152 -15.32 11.83 -5.60
N GLY A 153 -15.96 10.71 -5.27
CA GLY A 153 -15.65 9.98 -4.05
C GLY A 153 -14.18 9.55 -4.03
N LEU A 154 -13.47 9.83 -2.92
CA LEU A 154 -12.10 9.38 -2.71
C LEU A 154 -11.93 7.87 -2.97
N PRO A 155 -12.84 6.97 -2.53
CA PRO A 155 -12.71 5.54 -2.81
C PRO A 155 -12.74 5.22 -4.30
N LEU A 156 -13.57 5.92 -5.08
CA LEU A 156 -13.71 5.70 -6.52
C LEU A 156 -12.44 6.11 -7.26
N MET A 157 -11.89 7.28 -6.93
CA MET A 157 -10.68 7.79 -7.58
C MET A 157 -9.46 6.92 -7.30
N VAL A 158 -9.33 6.43 -6.06
CA VAL A 158 -8.28 5.49 -5.69
C VAL A 158 -8.48 4.13 -6.38
N ALA A 159 -9.72 3.62 -6.45
CA ALA A 159 -10.02 2.36 -7.14
C ALA A 159 -9.60 2.40 -8.62
N ILE A 160 -9.78 3.54 -9.29
CA ILE A 160 -9.37 3.73 -10.68
C ILE A 160 -7.84 3.70 -10.83
N VAL A 161 -7.11 4.40 -9.95
CA VAL A 161 -5.64 4.37 -9.95
C VAL A 161 -5.14 2.96 -9.73
N VAL A 162 -5.71 2.26 -8.75
CA VAL A 162 -5.35 0.87 -8.45
C VAL A 162 -5.64 -0.03 -9.66
N GLY A 163 -6.83 0.09 -10.25
CA GLY A 163 -7.21 -0.70 -11.43
C GLY A 163 -6.33 -0.43 -12.65
N GLY A 164 -5.84 0.79 -12.84
CA GLY A 164 -4.95 1.12 -13.96
C GLY A 164 -3.48 0.79 -13.68
N ALA A 165 -3.09 0.69 -12.41
CA ALA A 165 -1.72 0.38 -12.02
C ALA A 165 -1.39 -1.13 -12.05
N PHE A 166 -2.41 -2.00 -11.99
CA PHE A 166 -2.26 -3.45 -12.13
C PHE A 166 -2.27 -3.88 -13.60
#